data_AF-A0A7V3UWB0-F1
#
_entry.id   AF-A0A7V3UWB0-F1
#
_cell.length_a   1.000
_cell.length_b   1.000
_cell.length_c   1.000
_cell.angle_alpha   90.00
_cell.angle_beta   90.00
_cell.angle_gamma   90.00
#
_symmetry.space_group_name_H-M   'P 1'
#
loop_
_entity.id
_entity.type
_entity.pdbx_description
1 polymer ?
#
loop_
_entity_poly.entity_id
_entity_poly.type
_entity_poly.pdbx_seq_one_letter_code
_entity_poly.pdbx_strand_id
1 'polypeptide(L)'
;DLFKGLFISAILATIISTLNSYVFISAQTFGNDILKNLLKKKFDEILLVRIGLLITIIISSILAILIPSVIDLWYTIGSIFIPGLLFPVIGSYYEKFKLNSSLTLYQTVFVTLISSGIFLLREIKLIDVEIEPMIAGILTGFVFQLSKIFVKEERSQQQ
;
A
#
# COMPACT_ATOMS: atom_id res chain seq x y z
N ASP A 1 -26.86 -9.61 32.67
CA ASP A 1 -25.42 -9.88 32.41
C ASP A 1 -25.13 -10.73 31.19
N LEU A 2 -25.91 -11.78 30.92
CA LEU A 2 -25.74 -12.65 29.74
C LEU A 2 -25.66 -11.90 28.41
N PHE A 3 -26.60 -10.99 28.12
CA PHE A 3 -26.61 -10.24 26.85
C PHE A 3 -25.42 -9.30 26.68
N LYS A 4 -24.91 -8.72 27.78
CA LYS A 4 -23.68 -7.90 27.76
C LYS A 4 -22.46 -8.76 27.44
N GLY A 5 -22.38 -9.94 28.04
CA GLY A 5 -21.34 -10.92 27.75
C GLY A 5 -21.37 -11.36 26.28
N LEU A 6 -22.52 -11.78 25.78
CA LEU A 6 -22.69 -12.17 24.37
C LEU A 6 -22.34 -11.04 23.40
N PHE A 7 -22.72 -9.80 23.72
CA PHE A 7 -22.40 -8.63 22.90
C PHE A 7 -20.89 -8.39 22.80
N ILE A 8 -20.18 -8.39 23.93
CA ILE A 8 -18.72 -8.19 23.96
C ILE A 8 -18.01 -9.36 23.26
N SER A 9 -18.43 -10.60 23.53
CA SER A 9 -17.86 -11.79 22.88
C SER A 9 -18.06 -11.76 21.37
N ALA A 10 -19.22 -11.31 20.89
CA ALA A 10 -19.48 -11.17 19.45
C ALA A 10 -18.54 -10.14 18.81
N ILE A 11 -18.37 -8.96 19.42
CA ILE A 11 -17.46 -7.92 18.93
C ILE A 11 -16.01 -8.44 18.88
N LEU A 12 -15.54 -9.06 19.96
CA LEU A 12 -14.19 -9.63 20.02
C LEU A 12 -14.00 -10.74 18.98
N ALA A 13 -14.99 -11.61 18.81
CA ALA A 13 -14.93 -12.67 17.79
C ALA A 13 -14.82 -12.09 16.38
N THR A 14 -15.58 -11.04 16.06
CA THR A 14 -15.48 -10.34 14.77
C THR A 14 -14.10 -9.72 14.59
N ILE A 15 -13.58 -8.99 15.59
CA ILE A 15 -12.25 -8.35 15.53
C ILE A 15 -11.14 -9.40 15.35
N ILE A 16 -11.17 -10.48 16.12
CA ILE A 16 -10.15 -11.54 16.06
C ILE A 16 -10.23 -12.27 14.71
N SER A 17 -11.43 -12.49 14.16
CA SER A 17 -11.59 -13.14 12.86
C SER A 17 -10.94 -12.36 11.72
N THR A 18 -11.07 -11.03 11.70
CA THR A 18 -10.45 -10.17 10.69
C THR A 18 -8.96 -9.99 10.94
N LEU A 19 -8.56 -9.79 12.19
CA LEU A 19 -7.16 -9.67 12.59
C LEU A 19 -6.36 -10.91 12.21
N ASN A 20 -6.89 -12.11 12.46
CA ASN A 20 -6.20 -13.36 12.15
C ASN A 20 -5.90 -13.48 10.63
N SER A 21 -6.87 -13.16 9.77
CA SER A 21 -6.67 -13.17 8.32
C SER A 21 -5.65 -12.11 7.87
N TYR A 22 -5.73 -10.88 8.37
CA TYR A 22 -4.81 -9.83 7.97
C TYR A 22 -3.38 -10.07 8.46
N VAL A 23 -3.20 -10.49 9.71
CA VAL A 23 -1.88 -10.81 10.26
C VAL A 23 -1.24 -11.95 9.48
N PHE A 24 -2.01 -12.97 9.09
CA PHE A 24 -1.50 -14.07 8.28
C PHE A 24 -1.07 -13.62 6.87
N ILE A 25 -1.89 -12.81 6.18
CA ILE A 25 -1.55 -12.30 4.84
C ILE A 25 -0.29 -11.42 4.91
N SER A 26 -0.22 -10.49 5.86
CA SER A 26 0.97 -9.65 6.06
C SER A 26 2.21 -10.49 6.38
N ALA A 27 2.07 -11.54 7.19
CA ALA A 27 3.17 -12.45 7.50
C ALA A 27 3.67 -13.24 6.30
N GLN A 28 2.78 -13.68 5.40
CA GLN A 28 3.16 -14.31 4.14
C GLN A 28 3.93 -13.32 3.26
N THR A 29 3.45 -12.07 3.14
CA THR A 29 4.12 -11.04 2.34
C THR A 29 5.51 -10.69 2.90
N PHE A 30 5.63 -10.43 4.20
CA PHE A 30 6.93 -10.12 4.79
C PHE A 30 7.89 -11.32 4.80
N GLY A 31 7.38 -12.50 5.16
CA GLY A 31 8.18 -13.71 5.30
C GLY A 31 8.54 -14.35 3.97
N ASN A 32 7.54 -14.79 3.21
CA ASN A 32 7.77 -15.60 2.01
C ASN A 32 8.04 -14.75 0.76
N ASP A 33 7.43 -13.57 0.62
CA ASP A 33 7.60 -12.79 -0.62
C ASP A 33 8.82 -11.85 -0.54
N ILE A 34 8.96 -11.13 0.56
CA ILE A 34 10.04 -10.14 0.76
C ILE A 34 11.31 -10.84 1.27
N LEU A 35 11.26 -11.50 2.43
CA LEU A 35 12.46 -12.01 3.09
C LEU A 35 13.14 -13.15 2.30
N LYS A 36 12.37 -14.03 1.65
CA LYS A 36 12.90 -15.09 0.75
C LYS A 36 13.75 -14.51 -0.38
N ASN A 37 13.24 -13.47 -1.06
CA ASN A 37 13.92 -12.83 -2.17
C ASN A 37 15.14 -12.01 -1.70
N LEU A 38 15.07 -11.38 -0.54
CA LEU A 38 16.17 -10.60 0.04
C LEU A 38 17.34 -11.48 0.49
N LEU A 39 17.05 -12.57 1.22
CA LEU A 39 18.09 -13.42 1.80
C LEU A 39 18.76 -14.34 0.77
N LYS A 40 18.15 -14.54 -0.41
CA LYS A 40 18.64 -15.41 -1.51
C LYS A 40 19.06 -16.81 -1.05
N LYS A 41 18.47 -17.29 0.06
CA LYS A 41 18.75 -18.57 0.69
C LYS A 41 17.47 -19.38 0.77
N LYS A 42 17.58 -20.69 0.60
CA LYS A 42 16.47 -21.63 0.76
C LYS A 42 16.22 -21.86 2.25
N PHE A 43 15.39 -21.02 2.84
CA PHE A 43 14.80 -21.27 4.15
C PHE A 43 13.49 -22.04 4.00
N ASP A 44 13.09 -22.74 5.06
CA ASP A 44 11.76 -23.32 5.18
C ASP A 44 10.70 -22.21 5.14
N GLU A 45 9.67 -22.39 4.32
CA GLU A 45 8.56 -21.45 4.16
C GLU A 45 7.80 -21.26 5.48
N ILE A 46 7.65 -22.33 6.28
CA ILE A 46 7.01 -22.25 7.60
C ILE A 46 7.79 -21.31 8.52
N LEU A 47 9.13 -21.42 8.51
CA LEU A 47 10.00 -20.56 9.31
C LEU A 47 9.91 -19.10 8.86
N LEU A 48 9.93 -18.86 7.54
CA LEU A 48 9.81 -17.51 6.99
C LEU A 48 8.48 -16.84 7.38
N VAL A 49 7.36 -17.56 7.32
CA VAL A 49 6.05 -17.05 7.72
C VAL A 49 6.00 -16.77 9.22
N ARG A 50 6.60 -17.61 10.07
CA ARG A 50 6.71 -17.33 11.51
C ARG A 50 7.50 -16.06 11.81
N ILE A 51 8.59 -15.81 11.08
CA ILE A 51 9.32 -14.54 11.17
C ILE A 51 8.44 -13.38 10.68
N GLY A 52 7.72 -13.57 9.57
CA GLY A 52 6.76 -12.61 9.05
C GLY A 52 5.66 -12.25 10.05
N LEU A 53 5.17 -13.21 10.85
CA LEU A 53 4.21 -12.96 11.93
C LEU A 53 4.80 -12.03 13.00
N LEU A 54 6.04 -12.30 13.44
CA LEU A 54 6.72 -11.43 14.41
C LEU A 54 6.91 -10.01 13.86
N ILE A 55 7.37 -9.89 12.61
CA ILE A 55 7.53 -8.59 11.93
C ILE A 55 6.18 -7.84 11.86
N THR A 56 5.13 -8.54 11.45
CA THR A 56 3.78 -7.95 11.33
C THR A 56 3.27 -7.43 12.67
N ILE A 57 3.40 -8.22 13.74
CA ILE A 57 2.98 -7.82 15.09
C ILE A 57 3.76 -6.60 15.57
N ILE A 58 5.09 -6.59 15.36
CA ILE A 58 5.94 -5.47 15.77
C ILE A 58 5.56 -4.20 15.01
N ILE A 59 5.50 -4.25 13.67
CA ILE A 59 5.19 -3.07 12.84
C ILE A 59 3.78 -2.54 13.14
N SER A 60 2.78 -3.42 13.19
CA SER A 60 1.40 -3.01 13.48
C SER A 60 1.26 -2.40 14.88
N SER A 61 1.93 -2.96 15.89
CA SER A 61 1.91 -2.41 17.25
C SER A 61 2.58 -1.04 17.32
N ILE A 62 3.71 -0.86 16.62
CA ILE A 62 4.38 0.44 16.54
C ILE A 62 3.47 1.48 15.89
N LEU A 63 2.85 1.15 14.75
CA LEU A 63 1.94 2.07 14.05
C LEU A 63 0.72 2.44 14.91
N ALA A 64 0.14 1.48 15.63
CA ALA A 64 -0.99 1.71 16.52
C ALA A 64 -0.64 2.63 17.71
N ILE A 65 0.60 2.58 18.20
CA ILE A 65 1.07 3.48 19.28
C ILE A 65 1.37 4.88 18.73
N LEU A 66 1.96 4.97 17.54
CA LEU A 66 2.31 6.26 16.91
C LEU A 66 1.09 7.05 16.45
N ILE A 67 0.07 6.37 15.92
CA ILE A 67 -1.15 6.99 15.39
C ILE A 67 -2.36 6.41 16.15
N PRO A 68 -2.72 6.97 17.32
CA PRO A 68 -3.76 6.42 18.20
C PRO A 68 -5.18 6.55 17.62
N SER A 69 -5.35 7.46 16.66
CA SER A 69 -6.61 7.62 15.94
C SER A 69 -6.70 6.57 14.82
N VAL A 70 -7.66 5.65 14.94
CA VAL A 70 -7.96 4.67 13.88
C VAL A 70 -8.25 5.39 12.57
N ILE A 71 -8.90 6.56 12.65
CA ILE A 71 -9.30 7.35 11.50
C ILE A 71 -8.07 7.99 10.83
N ASP A 72 -7.09 8.47 11.59
CA ASP A 72 -5.90 9.05 10.98
C ASP A 72 -4.99 7.97 10.40
N LEU A 73 -4.96 6.78 11.02
CA LEU A 73 -4.13 5.67 10.57
C LEU A 73 -4.52 5.18 9.17
N TRP A 74 -5.80 4.83 8.94
CA TRP A 74 -6.25 4.37 7.62
C TRP A 74 -6.22 5.50 6.57
N TYR A 75 -6.48 6.77 6.92
CA TYR A 75 -6.35 7.89 5.99
C TYR A 75 -4.90 8.15 5.59
N THR A 76 -3.96 8.10 6.54
CA THR A 76 -2.53 8.32 6.27
C THR A 76 -1.97 7.22 5.37
N ILE A 77 -2.17 5.96 5.75
CA ILE A 77 -1.68 4.81 4.98
C ILE A 77 -2.37 4.76 3.61
N GLY A 78 -3.69 4.96 3.56
CA GLY A 78 -4.46 4.96 2.32
C GLY A 78 -3.99 6.04 1.35
N SER A 79 -3.86 7.27 1.82
CA SER A 79 -3.50 8.41 0.97
C SER A 79 -2.11 8.28 0.35
N ILE A 80 -1.16 7.68 1.08
CA ILE A 80 0.21 7.51 0.61
C ILE A 80 0.31 6.36 -0.39
N PHE A 81 -0.23 5.18 -0.06
CA PHE A 81 0.06 3.95 -0.82
C PHE A 81 -0.96 3.63 -1.94
N ILE A 82 -2.24 3.98 -1.78
CA ILE A 82 -3.27 3.72 -2.81
C ILE A 82 -2.89 4.33 -4.17
N PRO A 83 -2.49 5.62 -4.29
CA PRO A 83 -2.21 6.20 -5.60
C PRO A 83 -1.05 5.52 -6.33
N GLY A 84 -0.02 5.07 -5.60
CA GLY A 84 1.14 4.38 -6.16
C GLY A 84 0.82 2.98 -6.69
N LEU A 85 -0.11 2.28 -6.05
CA LEU A 85 -0.53 0.92 -6.40
C LEU A 85 -1.66 0.89 -7.43
N LEU A 86 -2.46 1.95 -7.53
CA LEU A 86 -3.62 2.03 -8.42
C LEU A 86 -3.27 1.74 -9.88
N PHE A 87 -2.23 2.39 -10.41
CA PHE A 87 -1.86 2.27 -11.84
C PHE A 87 -1.27 0.91 -12.22
N PRO A 88 -0.35 0.31 -11.44
CA PRO A 88 0.07 -1.07 -11.66
C PRO A 88 -1.07 -2.07 -11.70
N VAL A 89 -2.07 -1.90 -10.82
CA VAL A 89 -3.26 -2.75 -10.80
C VAL A 89 -4.09 -2.54 -12.06
N ILE A 90 -4.35 -1.30 -12.48
CA ILE A 90 -5.05 -1.03 -13.73
C ILE A 90 -4.30 -1.63 -14.94
N GLY A 91 -2.97 -1.49 -14.97
CA GLY A 91 -2.13 -2.04 -16.03
C GLY A 91 -2.05 -3.56 -16.07
N SER A 92 -2.42 -4.26 -14.99
CA SER A 92 -2.52 -5.73 -14.99
C SER A 92 -3.83 -6.22 -15.61
N TYR A 93 -4.90 -5.43 -15.53
CA TYR A 93 -6.20 -5.74 -16.15
C TYR A 93 -6.35 -5.22 -17.59
N TYR A 94 -5.72 -4.10 -17.92
CA TYR A 94 -5.88 -3.43 -19.22
C TYR A 94 -4.56 -3.27 -19.96
N GLU A 95 -4.42 -3.93 -21.11
CA GLU A 95 -3.19 -3.90 -21.91
C GLU A 95 -2.77 -2.49 -22.36
N LYS A 96 -3.74 -1.59 -22.61
CA LYS A 96 -3.47 -0.19 -22.97
C LYS A 96 -2.68 0.54 -21.88
N PHE A 97 -2.86 0.15 -20.62
CA PHE A 97 -2.21 0.76 -19.46
C PHE A 97 -0.99 -0.03 -18.97
N LYS A 98 -0.69 -1.17 -19.57
CA LYS A 98 0.44 -2.03 -19.19
C LYS A 98 1.78 -1.34 -19.52
N LEU A 99 2.63 -1.22 -18.51
CA LEU A 99 3.99 -0.71 -18.62
C LEU A 99 5.01 -1.85 -18.50
N ASN A 100 6.24 -1.61 -18.97
CA ASN A 100 7.36 -2.51 -18.70
C ASN A 100 7.68 -2.50 -17.19
N SER A 101 8.16 -3.62 -16.64
CA SER A 101 8.44 -3.82 -15.21
C SER A 101 9.24 -2.68 -14.57
N SER A 102 10.28 -2.18 -15.24
CA SER A 102 11.10 -1.06 -14.73
C SER A 102 10.32 0.26 -14.68
N LEU A 103 9.46 0.50 -15.67
CA LEU A 103 8.61 1.70 -15.72
C LEU A 103 7.48 1.64 -14.71
N THR A 104 6.87 0.46 -14.50
CA THR A 104 5.86 0.25 -13.46
C THR A 104 6.45 0.55 -12.08
N LEU A 105 7.65 0.03 -11.79
CA LEU A 105 8.34 0.31 -10.52
C LEU A 105 8.61 1.81 -10.37
N TYR A 106 9.13 2.46 -11.42
CA TYR A 106 9.36 3.90 -11.40
C TYR A 106 8.09 4.70 -11.13
N GLN A 107 6.98 4.38 -11.81
CA GLN A 107 5.70 5.04 -11.61
C GLN A 107 5.19 4.85 -10.19
N THR A 108 5.17 3.62 -9.67
CA THR A 108 4.73 3.33 -8.30
C THR A 108 5.53 4.11 -7.28
N VAL A 109 6.86 4.07 -7.38
CA VAL A 109 7.75 4.77 -6.44
C VAL A 109 7.56 6.28 -6.57
N PHE A 110 7.55 6.81 -7.79
CA PHE A 110 7.44 8.25 -8.01
C PHE A 110 6.10 8.81 -7.50
N VAL A 111 4.98 8.16 -7.81
CA VAL A 111 3.65 8.58 -7.35
C VAL A 111 3.54 8.51 -5.83
N THR A 112 4.05 7.42 -5.21
CA THR A 112 4.05 7.27 -3.75
C THR A 112 4.89 8.34 -3.07
N LEU A 113 6.06 8.68 -3.65
CA LEU A 113 6.93 9.74 -3.13
C LEU A 113 6.28 11.13 -3.21
N ILE A 114 5.58 11.43 -4.31
CA ILE A 114 4.86 12.71 -4.43
C ILE A 114 3.73 12.78 -3.41
N SER A 115 2.93 11.72 -3.25
CA SER A 115 1.85 11.69 -2.24
C SER A 115 2.41 11.86 -0.82
N SER A 116 3.47 11.11 -0.48
CA SER A 116 4.15 11.24 0.81
C SER A 116 4.74 12.64 1.04
N GLY A 117 5.36 13.23 0.01
CA GLY A 117 5.92 14.58 0.07
C GLY A 117 4.86 15.64 0.36
N ILE A 118 3.71 15.56 -0.32
CA ILE A 118 2.58 16.48 -0.09
C ILE A 118 2.00 16.29 1.32
N PHE A 119 1.86 15.05 1.77
CA PHE A 119 1.44 14.75 3.14
C PHE A 119 2.37 15.41 4.18
N LEU A 120 3.68 15.22 4.05
CA LEU A 120 4.67 15.81 4.97
C LEU A 120 4.68 17.34 4.93
N LEU A 121 4.60 17.94 3.74
CA LEU A 121 4.59 19.40 3.58
C LEU A 121 3.33 20.03 4.20
N ARG A 122 2.20 19.32 4.13
CA ARG A 122 0.95 19.73 4.79
C ARG A 122 1.06 19.65 6.31
N GLU A 123 1.61 18.57 6.85
CA GLU A 123 1.83 18.42 8.31
C GLU A 123 2.73 19.52 8.88
N ILE A 124 3.74 19.95 8.11
CA ILE A 124 4.66 21.03 8.50
C ILE A 124 4.05 22.43 8.27
N LYS A 125 2.82 22.53 7.74
CA LYS A 125 2.12 23.78 7.36
C LYS A 125 2.91 24.67 6.40
N LEU A 126 3.76 24.05 5.57
CA LEU A 126 4.61 24.77 4.61
C LEU A 126 3.83 25.12 3.33
N ILE A 127 2.73 24.40 3.09
CA ILE A 127 1.83 24.57 1.97
C ILE A 127 0.41 24.69 2.51
N ASP A 128 -0.27 25.80 2.19
CA ASP A 128 -1.67 26.09 2.58
C ASP A 128 -2.70 25.47 1.62
N VAL A 129 -2.26 24.52 0.80
CA VAL A 129 -3.08 23.89 -0.23
C VAL A 129 -3.86 22.75 0.39
N GLU A 130 -5.20 22.84 0.34
CA GLU A 130 -6.14 21.84 0.87
C GLU A 130 -6.19 20.53 0.05
N ILE A 131 -5.31 20.35 -0.94
CA ILE A 131 -5.34 19.16 -1.80
C ILE A 131 -4.96 17.93 -0.97
N GLU A 132 -5.86 16.94 -0.98
CA GLU A 132 -5.60 15.65 -0.36
C GLU A 132 -4.41 14.94 -1.04
N PRO A 133 -3.44 14.41 -0.28
CA PRO A 133 -2.25 13.75 -0.84
C PRO A 133 -2.60 12.64 -1.84
N MET A 134 -3.69 11.90 -1.57
CA MET A 134 -4.21 10.86 -2.45
C MET A 134 -4.54 11.41 -3.84
N ILE A 135 -5.29 12.52 -3.90
CA ILE A 135 -5.73 13.13 -5.16
C ILE A 135 -4.50 13.59 -5.95
N ALA A 136 -3.54 14.23 -5.29
CA ALA A 136 -2.31 14.65 -5.94
C ALA A 136 -1.53 13.45 -6.50
N GLY A 137 -1.40 12.37 -5.72
CA GLY A 137 -0.80 11.12 -6.19
C GLY A 137 -1.51 10.55 -7.41
N ILE A 138 -2.84 10.43 -7.38
CA ILE A 138 -3.63 9.92 -8.51
C ILE A 138 -3.41 10.79 -9.77
N LEU A 139 -3.46 12.11 -9.63
CA LEU A 139 -3.23 13.03 -10.75
C LEU A 139 -1.82 12.85 -11.34
N THR A 140 -0.80 12.72 -10.50
CA THR A 140 0.58 12.50 -10.98
C THR A 140 0.72 11.19 -11.75
N GLY A 141 0.13 10.10 -11.26
CA GLY A 141 0.16 8.82 -11.94
C GLY A 141 -0.64 8.82 -13.25
N PHE A 142 -1.74 9.57 -13.29
CA PHE A 142 -2.56 9.73 -14.50
C PHE A 142 -1.81 10.52 -15.58
N VAL A 143 -1.17 11.64 -15.23
CA VAL A 143 -0.33 12.42 -16.14
C VAL A 143 0.83 11.57 -16.67
N PHE A 144 1.48 10.81 -15.80
CA PHE A 144 2.54 9.88 -16.21
C PHE A 144 2.04 8.88 -17.26
N GLN A 145 0.85 8.29 -17.04
CA GLN A 145 0.26 7.32 -17.94
C GLN A 145 -0.10 7.91 -19.30
N LEU A 146 -0.72 9.10 -19.32
CA LEU A 146 -1.05 9.81 -20.55
C LEU A 146 0.20 10.12 -21.37
N SER A 147 1.25 10.64 -20.73
CA SER A 147 2.51 10.97 -21.43
C SER A 147 3.10 9.77 -22.19
N LYS A 148 2.92 8.56 -21.66
CA LYS A 148 3.40 7.33 -22.30
C LYS A 148 2.49 6.83 -23.40
N ILE A 149 1.17 6.97 -23.27
CA ILE A 149 0.22 6.58 -24.31
C ILE A 149 0.44 7.45 -25.56
N PHE A 150 0.56 8.77 -25.40
CA PHE A 150 0.80 9.68 -26.53
C PHE A 150 2.13 9.38 -27.25
N VAL A 151 3.24 9.17 -26.50
CA VAL A 151 4.54 8.82 -27.11
C VAL A 151 4.51 7.47 -27.82
N LYS A 152 3.68 6.51 -27.36
CA LYS A 152 3.53 5.21 -28.02
C LYS A 152 2.77 5.34 -29.35
N GLU A 153 1.71 6.13 -29.38
CA GLU A 153 0.92 6.37 -30.60
C GLU A 153 1.76 7.07 -31.69
N GLU A 154 2.59 8.06 -31.34
CA GLU A 154 3.48 8.74 -32.30
C GLU A 154 4.49 7.79 -32.95
N ARG A 155 5.05 6.82 -32.19
CA ARG A 155 6.00 5.84 -32.73
C ARG A 155 5.34 4.81 -33.64
N SER A 156 4.06 4.49 -33.42
CA SER A 156 3.31 3.56 -34.27
C SER A 156 2.84 4.19 -35.58
N GLN A 157 2.80 5.52 -35.69
CA GLN A 157 2.46 6.22 -36.94
C GLN A 157 3.69 6.48 -37.83
N GLN A 158 4.91 6.33 -37.30
CA GLN A 158 6.16 6.52 -38.04
C GLN A 158 6.78 5.22 -38.60
N GLN A 159 6.16 4.06 -38.31
CA GLN A 159 6.50 2.75 -38.88
C GLN A 159 5.49 2.35 -39.95
#